data_AF-A0A6P1HWI1-F1
#
_entry.id   AF-A0A6P1HWI1-F1
#
_cell.length_a   1.000
_cell.length_b   1.000
_cell.length_c   1.000
_cell.angle_alpha   90.00
_cell.angle_beta   90.00
_cell.angle_gamma   90.00
#
_symmetry.space_group_name_H-M   'P 1'
#
loop_
_entity.id
_entity.type
_entity.pdbx_description
1 polymer ?
#
loop_
_entity_poly.entity_id
_entity_poly.type
_entity_poly.pdbx_seq_one_letter_code
_entity_poly.pdbx_strand_id
1 'polypeptide(L)'
;MPAPSTATFMRLADLIAIPDATTRQTRPVIEAFTGKQLATVPVATTQDAKDAITRARVAQKSWADRPVAERSAIFHRYRDLVLQNRGDLMDMAQAETGKSRAAAQNEVLDIALTARQYARVTPSCCGQSA
;
A
#
# COMPACT_ATOMS: atom_id res chain seq x y z
N MET A 1 -10.67 18.68 -8.43
CA MET A 1 -10.11 17.32 -8.33
C MET A 1 -11.15 16.47 -7.62
N PRO A 2 -11.56 15.34 -8.18
CA PRO A 2 -12.53 14.49 -7.51
C PRO A 2 -11.87 13.82 -6.30
N ALA A 3 -12.54 13.86 -5.15
CA ALA A 3 -12.18 12.98 -4.03
C ALA A 3 -12.41 11.51 -4.46
N PRO A 4 -11.63 10.55 -3.92
CA PRO A 4 -11.87 9.13 -4.17
C PRO A 4 -13.31 8.73 -3.82
N SER A 5 -13.88 7.83 -4.62
CA SER A 5 -15.28 7.41 -4.47
C SER A 5 -15.47 6.52 -3.23
N THR A 6 -16.69 6.49 -2.68
CA THR A 6 -17.06 5.55 -1.61
C THR A 6 -16.80 4.10 -2.01
N ALA A 7 -17.04 3.74 -3.28
CA ALA A 7 -16.74 2.40 -3.80
C ALA A 7 -15.24 2.06 -3.71
N THR A 8 -14.36 3.05 -3.90
CA THR A 8 -12.91 2.87 -3.71
C THR A 8 -12.59 2.54 -2.26
N PHE A 9 -13.16 3.28 -1.32
CA PHE A 9 -12.96 3.01 0.11
C PHE A 9 -13.54 1.66 0.56
N MET A 10 -14.69 1.24 0.04
CA MET A 10 -15.25 -0.09 0.30
C MET A 10 -14.29 -1.19 -0.17
N ARG A 11 -13.77 -1.08 -1.39
CA ARG A 11 -12.77 -2.04 -1.92
C ARG A 11 -11.50 -2.08 -1.07
N LEU A 12 -11.04 -0.94 -0.55
CA LEU A 12 -9.89 -0.90 0.35
C LEU A 12 -10.20 -1.49 1.73
N ALA A 13 -11.44 -1.35 2.21
CA ALA A 13 -11.87 -1.93 3.47
C ALA A 13 -11.78 -3.47 3.45
N ASP A 14 -12.05 -4.09 2.30
CA ASP A 14 -11.90 -5.55 2.10
C ASP A 14 -10.45 -6.04 2.24
N LEU A 15 -9.47 -5.14 2.14
CA LEU A 15 -8.04 -5.45 2.25
C LEU A 15 -7.48 -5.26 3.67
N ILE A 16 -8.31 -4.87 4.63
CA ILE A 16 -7.88 -4.61 6.01
C ILE A 16 -7.50 -5.95 6.69
N ALA A 17 -6.24 -6.07 7.07
CA ALA A 17 -5.69 -7.27 7.72
C ALA A 17 -5.89 -7.31 9.25
N ILE A 18 -7.03 -6.81 9.73
CA ILE A 18 -7.45 -6.86 11.14
C ILE A 18 -8.57 -7.90 11.27
N PRO A 19 -8.44 -8.94 12.10
CA PRO A 19 -9.51 -9.90 12.35
C PRO A 19 -10.76 -9.20 12.88
N ASP A 20 -11.93 -9.56 12.33
CA ASP A 20 -13.23 -8.98 12.69
C ASP A 20 -13.22 -7.44 12.67
N ALA A 21 -12.57 -6.86 11.64
CA ALA A 21 -12.39 -5.41 11.48
C ALA A 21 -13.68 -4.60 11.64
N THR A 22 -14.83 -5.15 11.22
CA THR A 22 -16.15 -4.53 11.30
C THR A 22 -16.67 -4.36 12.74
N THR A 23 -16.12 -5.10 13.70
CA THR A 23 -16.47 -5.02 15.12
C THR A 23 -15.63 -3.98 15.89
N ARG A 24 -14.63 -3.38 15.24
CA ARG A 24 -13.69 -2.47 15.90
C ARG A 24 -14.25 -1.06 15.98
N GLN A 25 -13.81 -0.32 17.00
CA GLN A 25 -13.96 1.13 16.98
C GLN A 25 -13.27 1.67 15.72
N THR A 26 -13.93 2.61 15.03
CA THR A 26 -13.38 3.24 13.83
C THR A 26 -13.00 4.69 14.08
N ARG A 27 -12.12 5.23 13.24
CA ARG A 27 -11.77 6.65 13.17
C ARG A 27 -12.08 7.19 11.78
N PRO A 28 -12.52 8.45 11.66
CA PRO A 28 -12.82 9.03 10.36
C PRO A 28 -11.54 9.35 9.60
N VAL A 29 -11.58 9.15 8.29
CA VAL A 29 -10.63 9.72 7.33
C VAL A 29 -11.26 11.00 6.80
N ILE A 30 -10.59 12.12 7.03
CA ILE A 30 -11.09 13.46 6.73
C ILE A 30 -10.36 14.02 5.51
N GLU A 31 -11.11 14.54 4.55
CA GLU A 31 -10.53 15.25 3.41
C GLU A 31 -9.89 16.56 3.88
N ALA A 32 -8.61 16.76 3.55
CA ALA A 32 -7.84 17.92 4.00
C ALA A 32 -8.38 19.25 3.47
N PHE A 33 -8.98 19.28 2.27
CA PHE A 33 -9.43 20.51 1.63
C PHE A 33 -10.79 21.02 2.10
N THR A 34 -11.72 20.11 2.42
CA THR A 34 -13.11 20.47 2.72
C THR A 34 -13.53 20.13 4.14
N GLY A 35 -12.77 19.30 4.85
CA GLY A 35 -13.17 18.74 6.14
C GLY A 35 -14.24 17.64 6.04
N LYS A 36 -14.69 17.28 4.83
CA LYS A 36 -15.66 16.21 4.64
C LYS A 36 -15.07 14.86 5.03
N GLN A 37 -15.85 14.03 5.70
CA GLN A 37 -15.49 12.64 5.95
C GLN A 37 -15.53 11.83 4.65
N LEU A 38 -14.41 11.18 4.31
CA LEU A 38 -14.26 10.32 3.14
C LEU A 38 -14.66 8.87 3.43
N ALA A 39 -14.21 8.35 4.57
CA ALA A 39 -14.44 6.99 5.02
C ALA A 39 -14.21 6.88 6.54
N THR A 40 -14.33 5.67 7.07
CA THR A 40 -13.84 5.32 8.41
C THR A 40 -12.88 4.13 8.30
N VAL A 41 -11.88 4.09 9.18
CA VAL A 41 -10.92 2.99 9.27
C VAL A 41 -10.93 2.40 10.69
N PRO A 42 -10.86 1.08 10.85
CA PRO A 42 -10.82 0.44 12.16
C PRO A 42 -9.51 0.78 12.89
N VAL A 43 -9.62 0.96 14.20
CA VAL A 43 -8.48 1.17 15.08
C VAL A 43 -7.95 -0.20 15.52
N ALA A 44 -6.74 -0.53 15.08
CA ALA A 44 -6.04 -1.72 15.51
C ALA A 44 -5.65 -1.63 16.99
N THR A 45 -5.70 -2.77 17.68
CA THR A 45 -5.18 -2.99 19.02
C THR A 45 -3.74 -3.50 18.97
N THR A 46 -3.07 -3.50 20.13
CA THR A 46 -1.75 -4.15 20.28
C THR A 46 -1.78 -5.63 19.93
N GLN A 47 -2.90 -6.33 20.17
CA GLN A 47 -3.01 -7.75 19.84
C GLN A 47 -3.06 -7.98 18.33
N ASP A 48 -3.75 -7.13 17.58
CA ASP A 48 -3.78 -7.24 16.10
C ASP A 48 -2.40 -7.11 15.48
N ALA A 49 -1.57 -6.21 16.03
CA ALA A 49 -0.19 -6.07 15.60
C ALA A 49 0.64 -7.33 15.87
N LYS A 50 0.48 -7.95 17.06
CA LYS A 50 1.13 -9.22 17.41
C LYS A 50 0.68 -10.37 16.49
N ASP A 51 -0.61 -10.43 16.18
CA ASP A 51 -1.17 -11.45 15.31
C ASP A 51 -0.68 -11.27 13.87
N ALA A 52 -0.61 -10.03 13.39
CA ALA A 52 -0.06 -9.70 12.08
C ALA A 52 1.42 -10.12 11.96
N ILE A 53 2.23 -9.86 12.99
CA ILE A 53 3.64 -10.31 13.05
C ILE A 53 3.72 -11.84 13.01
N THR A 54 2.86 -12.53 13.77
CA THR A 54 2.83 -13.99 13.79
C THR A 54 2.50 -14.55 12.41
N ARG A 55 1.47 -14.02 11.73
CA ARG A 55 1.13 -14.41 10.35
C ARG A 55 2.27 -14.10 9.37
N ALA A 56 2.90 -12.94 9.51
CA ALA A 56 4.03 -12.55 8.67
C ALA A 56 5.23 -13.50 8.84
N ARG A 57 5.54 -13.96 10.06
CA ARG A 57 6.61 -14.94 10.30
C ARG A 57 6.34 -16.30 9.63
N VAL A 58 5.07 -16.70 9.57
CA VAL A 58 4.69 -17.94 8.85
C VAL A 58 4.85 -17.74 7.34
N ALA A 59 4.30 -16.66 6.78
CA ALA A 59 4.38 -16.35 5.36
C ALA A 59 5.81 -16.06 4.88
N GLN A 60 6.67 -15.53 5.75
CA GLN A 60 8.06 -15.22 5.43
C GLN A 60 8.85 -16.47 5.01
N LYS A 61 8.53 -17.66 5.55
CA LYS A 61 9.21 -18.91 5.18
C LYS A 61 8.99 -19.23 3.70
N SER A 62 7.73 -19.30 3.27
CA SER A 62 7.41 -19.57 1.86
C SER A 62 7.84 -18.44 0.93
N TRP A 63 7.87 -17.19 1.41
CA TRP A 63 8.44 -16.08 0.65
C TRP A 63 9.96 -16.20 0.47
N ALA A 64 10.69 -16.62 1.50
CA ALA A 64 12.13 -16.82 1.45
C ALA A 64 12.53 -17.96 0.48
N ASP A 65 11.73 -19.02 0.45
CA ASP A 65 11.94 -20.18 -0.43
C ASP A 65 11.69 -19.87 -1.92
N ARG A 66 10.95 -18.79 -2.24
CA ARG A 66 10.72 -18.39 -3.64
C ARG A 66 12.02 -17.97 -4.32
N PRO A 67 12.28 -18.37 -5.57
CA PRO A 67 13.43 -17.90 -6.34
C PRO A 67 13.53 -16.37 -6.39
N VAL A 68 14.76 -15.83 -6.34
CA VAL A 68 15.00 -14.38 -6.40
C VAL A 68 14.38 -13.75 -7.66
N ALA A 69 14.48 -14.44 -8.81
CA ALA A 69 13.91 -13.99 -10.07
C ALA A 69 12.38 -13.80 -9.97
N GLU A 70 11.67 -14.74 -9.33
CA GLU A 70 10.22 -14.63 -9.12
C GLU A 70 9.87 -13.47 -8.18
N ARG A 71 10.65 -13.28 -7.11
CA ARG A 71 10.46 -12.14 -6.21
C ARG A 71 10.67 -10.82 -6.94
N SER A 72 11.72 -10.72 -7.77
CA SER A 72 11.99 -9.53 -8.60
C SER A 72 10.84 -9.25 -9.59
N ALA A 73 10.30 -10.29 -10.24
CA ALA A 73 9.16 -10.16 -11.13
C ALA A 73 7.91 -9.58 -10.43
N ILE A 74 7.68 -9.92 -9.16
CA ILE A 74 6.57 -9.35 -8.36
C ILE A 74 6.76 -7.84 -8.16
N PHE A 75 7.98 -7.37 -7.84
CA PHE A 75 8.26 -5.94 -7.69
C PHE A 75 8.17 -5.18 -9.03
N HIS A 76 8.57 -5.79 -10.14
CA HIS A 76 8.35 -5.21 -11.48
C HIS A 76 6.86 -5.05 -11.80
N ARG A 77 6.05 -6.08 -11.53
CA ARG A 77 4.60 -6.00 -11.70
C ARG A 77 3.97 -4.94 -10.79
N TYR A 78 4.46 -4.83 -9.54
CA TYR A 78 3.98 -3.81 -8.61
C TYR A 78 4.27 -2.39 -9.13
N ARG A 79 5.48 -2.12 -9.63
CA ARG A 79 5.82 -0.85 -10.31
C ARG A 79 4.81 -0.54 -11.43
N ASP A 80 4.53 -1.51 -12.29
CA ASP A 80 3.62 -1.31 -13.42
C ASP A 80 2.21 -0.95 -12.97
N LEU A 81 1.71 -1.64 -11.95
CA LEU A 81 0.41 -1.32 -11.35
C LEU A 81 0.39 0.08 -10.73
N VAL A 82 1.46 0.50 -10.04
CA VAL A 82 1.56 1.86 -9.46
C VAL A 82 1.52 2.92 -10.56
N LEU A 83 2.28 2.74 -11.64
CA LEU A 83 2.30 3.69 -12.75
C LEU A 83 0.98 3.72 -13.53
N GLN A 84 0.36 2.55 -13.73
CA GLN A 84 -0.94 2.40 -14.39
C GLN A 84 -2.05 3.10 -13.60
N ASN A 85 -2.03 3.01 -12.27
CA ASN A 85 -3.07 3.56 -11.38
C ASN A 85 -2.64 4.88 -10.72
N ARG A 86 -1.63 5.57 -11.27
CA ARG A 86 -1.06 6.79 -10.67
C ARG A 86 -2.09 7.89 -10.42
N GLY A 87 -3.08 8.04 -11.30
CA GLY A 87 -4.11 9.07 -11.16
C GLY A 87 -4.88 8.91 -9.85
N ASP A 88 -5.38 7.70 -9.60
CA ASP A 88 -6.14 7.35 -8.41
C ASP A 88 -5.29 7.45 -7.13
N LEU A 89 -4.02 7.01 -7.20
CA LEU A 89 -3.08 7.13 -6.08
C LEU A 89 -2.81 8.59 -5.73
N MET A 90 -2.64 9.45 -6.74
CA MET A 90 -2.44 10.88 -6.53
C MET A 90 -3.71 11.55 -6.00
N ASP A 91 -4.90 11.16 -6.47
CA ASP A 91 -6.19 11.67 -5.97
C ASP A 91 -6.38 11.34 -4.49
N MET A 92 -6.05 10.11 -4.09
CA MET A 92 -6.04 9.69 -2.68
C MET A 92 -5.05 10.52 -1.85
N ALA A 93 -3.79 10.61 -2.29
CA ALA A 93 -2.74 11.32 -1.57
C ALA A 93 -3.10 12.79 -1.34
N GLN A 94 -3.69 13.45 -2.34
CA GLN A 94 -4.13 14.84 -2.19
C GLN A 94 -5.36 14.96 -1.28
N ALA A 95 -6.37 14.10 -1.44
CA ALA A 95 -7.57 14.13 -0.62
C ALA A 95 -7.24 13.98 0.88
N GLU A 96 -6.34 13.07 1.24
CA GLU A 96 -6.00 12.79 2.64
C GLU A 96 -5.02 13.79 3.26
N THR A 97 -4.11 14.37 2.46
CA THR A 97 -3.01 15.18 3.02
C THR A 97 -3.04 16.66 2.62
N GLY A 98 -3.84 17.03 1.63
CA GLY A 98 -3.88 18.40 1.10
C GLY A 98 -2.69 18.77 0.21
N LYS A 99 -1.79 17.83 -0.11
CA LYS A 99 -0.59 18.11 -0.92
C LYS A 99 -0.94 18.56 -2.34
N SER A 100 -0.01 19.26 -2.98
CA SER A 100 -0.17 19.68 -4.38
C SER A 100 -0.12 18.47 -5.33
N ARG A 101 -0.68 18.60 -6.54
CA ARG A 101 -0.64 17.53 -7.55
C ARG A 101 0.79 17.12 -7.89
N ALA A 102 1.70 18.09 -7.97
CA ALA A 102 3.12 17.85 -8.21
C ALA A 102 3.77 17.08 -7.05
N ALA A 103 3.47 17.44 -5.79
CA ALA A 103 3.97 16.71 -4.63
C ALA A 103 3.43 15.26 -4.59
N ALA A 104 2.15 15.05 -4.89
CA ALA A 104 1.56 13.70 -5.01
C ALA A 104 2.19 12.91 -6.16
N GLN A 105 2.51 13.56 -7.29
CA GLN A 105 3.21 12.91 -8.40
C GLN A 105 4.59 12.42 -7.98
N ASN A 106 5.36 13.26 -7.27
CA ASN A 106 6.69 12.90 -6.80
C ASN A 106 6.64 11.68 -5.87
N GLU A 107 5.68 11.61 -4.96
CA GLU A 107 5.46 10.45 -4.08
C GLU A 107 5.14 9.17 -4.87
N VAL A 108 4.24 9.23 -5.85
CA VAL A 108 3.90 8.06 -6.67
C VAL A 108 5.10 7.59 -7.51
N LEU A 109 5.87 8.52 -8.05
CA LEU A 109 7.10 8.20 -8.78
C LEU A 109 8.15 7.57 -7.86
N ASP A 110 8.30 8.06 -6.64
CA ASP A 110 9.23 7.50 -5.64
C ASP A 110 8.89 6.04 -5.33
N ILE A 111 7.61 5.71 -5.14
CA ILE A 111 7.14 4.32 -4.95
C ILE A 111 7.55 3.44 -6.14
N ALA A 112 7.28 3.89 -7.37
CA ALA A 112 7.58 3.12 -8.57
C ALA A 112 9.09 2.92 -8.78
N LEU A 113 9.89 3.97 -8.53
CA LEU A 113 11.34 3.93 -8.66
C LEU A 113 11.97 3.04 -7.60
N THR A 114 11.52 3.14 -6.36
CA THR A 114 11.96 2.30 -5.24
C THR A 114 11.67 0.82 -5.51
N ALA A 115 10.46 0.49 -5.95
CA ALA A 115 10.10 -0.88 -6.33
C ALA A 115 11.00 -1.42 -7.46
N ARG A 116 11.23 -0.61 -8.50
CA ARG A 116 12.14 -0.97 -9.60
C ARG A 116 13.58 -1.16 -9.11
N GLN A 117 14.05 -0.29 -8.23
CA GLN A 117 15.41 -0.36 -7.70
C GLN A 117 15.61 -1.67 -6.94
N TYR A 118 14.70 -2.02 -6.04
CA TYR A 118 14.76 -3.30 -5.31
C TYR A 118 14.71 -4.50 -6.26
N ALA A 119 13.81 -4.49 -7.25
CA ALA A 119 13.74 -5.56 -8.25
C ALA A 119 15.08 -5.76 -8.98
N ARG A 120 15.77 -4.67 -9.33
CA ARG A 120 17.05 -4.68 -10.04
C ARG A 120 18.22 -5.15 -9.17
N VAL A 121 18.30 -4.75 -7.91
CA VAL A 121 19.46 -5.06 -7.05
C VAL A 121 19.34 -6.39 -6.30
N THR A 122 18.12 -6.92 -6.14
CA THR A 122 17.89 -8.18 -5.39
C THR A 122 18.76 -9.34 -5.88
N PRO A 123 18.92 -9.60 -7.20
CA PRO A 123 19.82 -10.66 -7.68
C PRO A 123 21.25 -10.50 -7.15
N SER A 124 21.84 -9.32 -7.33
CA SER A 124 23.22 -9.04 -6.88
C SER A 124 23.41 -9.19 -5.37
N CYS A 125 22.42 -8.78 -4.56
CA CYS A 125 22.47 -8.91 -3.10
C CYS A 125 22.33 -10.37 -2.62
N CYS A 126 21.72 -11.24 -3.43
CA CYS A 126 21.51 -12.64 -3.10
C CYS A 126 22.50 -13.58 -3.80
N GLY A 127 23.60 -13.06 -4.34
CA GLY A 127 24.64 -13.85 -5.01
C GLY A 127 24.20 -14.47 -6.35
N GLN A 128 23.14 -13.96 -6.96
CA GLN A 128 22.64 -14.40 -8.26
C GLN A 128 23.00 -13.34 -9.30
N SER A 129 23.72 -13.72 -10.35
CA SER A 129 24.00 -12.78 -11.46
C SER A 129 22.70 -12.43 -12.17
N ALA A 130 22.54 -11.14 -12.50
CA ALA A 130 21.34 -10.58 -13.13
C ALA A 130 21.04 -11.21 -14.49
#